data_AF-A0A6C1U2W1-F1
#
_entry.id   AF-A0A6C1U2W1-F1
#
_cell.length_a   1.000
_cell.length_b   1.000
_cell.length_c   1.000
_cell.angle_alpha   90.00
_cell.angle_beta   90.00
_cell.angle_gamma   90.00
#
_symmetry.space_group_name_H-M   'P 1'
#
loop_
_entity.id
_entity.type
_entity.pdbx_description
1 polymer ?
#
loop_
_entity_poly.entity_id
_entity_poly.type
_entity_poly.pdbx_seq_one_letter_code
_entity_poly.pdbx_strand_id
1 'polypeptide(L)'
;LENGANSSFVNQINDSNIKIDELISDPLEKAISFNYESHPGIPLPQDILGPERKNSLGMDISDSVIVSQFADDIKSFSEKKWQVGPIIDGQSLFDDAKFTEVVNPAHLENVIGEVSNTTSVQALNALEIAHNAFTEWQNVSAEKRAKCLEKAADLLEERMKELIYILIVEAGKILSDAIAEVREAVDFLRYYATIAKNELSDWKKLPGPTGEDNFIFFEGRGVFLCISPWNFPLAIFIGQVSAALASGNAVLAKPAEQTPIIAYEAVKILHEAGIPKNVLHLIPGNGRYLGKILVPDNRIAGVAFTGSTQTAQIINKMLADRDGPIVPLIAETGGLNAMIVDSSALLEQVTTDVVLSAFRSAGQRCSALRVLFIQEDIAEKQIKMICGAVQELKIGDPMHLSTDIGPIIDKTSLDVLIQHTQKMSEDEDSNLLFKVPMDTNSHNGYFFPPYIYEIQK
;
A
#
# COMPACT_ATOMS: atom_id res chain seq x y z
N LEU A 1 2.07 3.59 -36.56
CA LEU A 1 2.91 4.46 -35.70
C LEU A 1 4.26 4.73 -36.35
N GLU A 2 5.05 3.71 -36.70
CA GLU A 2 6.41 3.87 -37.27
C GLU A 2 6.49 4.85 -38.45
N ASN A 3 5.62 4.70 -39.45
CA ASN A 3 5.63 5.53 -40.67
C ASN A 3 4.58 6.65 -40.69
N GLY A 4 3.75 6.73 -39.65
CA GLY A 4 2.62 7.67 -39.57
C GLY A 4 2.73 8.66 -38.41
N ALA A 5 3.80 8.61 -37.62
CA ALA A 5 4.05 9.61 -36.59
C ALA A 5 4.46 10.95 -37.24
N ASN A 6 4.11 12.06 -36.60
CA ASN A 6 4.47 13.40 -37.09
C ASN A 6 5.99 13.59 -37.27
N SER A 7 6.80 12.89 -36.46
CA SER A 7 8.27 12.89 -36.55
C SER A 7 8.84 11.88 -37.56
N SER A 8 8.02 11.01 -38.15
CA SER A 8 8.48 9.98 -39.08
C SER A 8 8.80 10.56 -40.45
N PHE A 9 9.95 10.19 -41.01
CA PHE A 9 10.37 10.62 -42.34
C PHE A 9 9.32 10.30 -43.42
N VAL A 10 8.70 9.11 -43.37
CA VAL A 10 7.68 8.69 -44.36
C VAL A 10 6.40 9.53 -44.26
N ASN A 11 6.03 9.98 -43.06
CA ASN A 11 4.91 10.90 -42.90
C ASN A 11 5.29 12.29 -43.43
N GLN A 12 6.50 12.76 -43.11
CA GLN A 12 6.96 14.09 -43.45
C GLN A 12 7.20 14.29 -44.96
N ILE A 13 7.72 13.27 -45.68
CA ILE A 13 7.92 13.35 -47.14
C ILE A 13 6.59 13.46 -47.91
N ASN A 14 5.50 12.97 -47.31
CA ASN A 14 4.15 13.07 -47.88
C ASN A 14 3.42 14.36 -47.44
N ASP A 15 3.97 15.14 -46.51
CA ASP A 15 3.41 16.41 -46.07
C ASP A 15 3.90 17.55 -46.97
N SER A 16 3.00 18.08 -47.80
CA SER A 16 3.29 19.19 -48.72
C SER A 16 3.73 20.49 -48.03
N ASN A 17 3.56 20.61 -46.71
CA ASN A 17 3.98 21.79 -45.95
C ASN A 17 5.44 21.73 -45.50
N ILE A 18 6.08 20.56 -45.53
CA ILE A 18 7.47 20.39 -45.11
C ILE A 18 8.39 20.56 -46.31
N LYS A 19 9.38 21.45 -46.17
CA LYS A 19 10.34 21.72 -47.25
C LYS A 19 11.35 20.58 -47.36
N ILE A 20 11.80 20.29 -48.58
CA ILE A 20 12.86 19.29 -48.82
C ILE A 20 14.12 19.61 -48.01
N ASP A 21 14.49 20.89 -47.89
CA ASP A 21 15.66 21.32 -47.11
C ASP A 21 15.56 20.93 -45.63
N GLU A 22 14.35 20.88 -45.06
CA GLU A 22 14.13 20.42 -43.69
C GLU A 22 14.29 18.90 -43.57
N LEU A 23 13.85 18.15 -44.58
CA LEU A 23 13.94 16.68 -44.63
C LEU A 23 15.38 16.17 -44.78
N ILE A 24 16.22 16.92 -45.50
CA ILE A 24 17.64 16.58 -45.72
C ILE A 24 18.58 17.25 -44.71
N SER A 25 18.03 17.94 -43.70
CA SER A 25 18.81 18.58 -42.65
C SER A 25 19.68 17.56 -41.90
N ASP A 26 20.91 17.95 -41.55
CA ASP A 26 21.82 17.08 -40.80
C ASP A 26 21.28 16.87 -39.36
N PRO A 27 20.92 15.64 -38.96
CA PRO A 27 20.43 15.37 -37.61
C PRO A 27 21.46 15.72 -36.53
N LEU A 28 22.76 15.75 -36.84
CA LEU A 28 23.81 16.15 -35.89
C LEU A 28 23.78 17.65 -35.62
N GLU A 29 23.66 18.49 -36.65
CA GLU A 29 23.50 19.95 -36.46
C GLU A 29 22.23 20.27 -35.67
N LYS A 30 21.16 19.53 -35.95
CA LYS A 30 19.90 19.65 -35.21
C LYS A 30 20.06 19.24 -33.75
N ALA A 31 20.75 18.14 -33.45
CA ALA A 31 21.03 17.72 -32.08
C ALA A 31 21.92 18.74 -31.32
N ILE A 32 22.93 19.29 -31.98
CA ILE A 32 23.78 20.36 -31.42
C ILE A 32 22.94 21.60 -31.11
N SER A 33 21.99 21.97 -31.97
CA SER A 33 21.10 23.12 -31.75
C SER A 33 20.22 22.98 -30.50
N PHE A 34 19.93 21.74 -30.09
CA PHE A 34 19.22 21.43 -28.86
C PHE A 34 20.14 21.18 -27.66
N ASN A 35 21.46 21.37 -27.81
CA ASN A 35 22.44 21.09 -26.76
C ASN A 35 22.32 19.66 -26.18
N TYR A 36 21.85 18.71 -26.98
CA TYR A 36 21.55 17.33 -26.54
C TYR A 36 20.56 17.22 -25.36
N GLU A 37 19.74 18.25 -25.14
CA GLU A 37 18.76 18.25 -24.07
C GLU A 37 17.60 17.28 -24.35
N SER A 38 17.06 16.71 -23.28
CA SER A 38 15.85 15.89 -23.34
C SER A 38 14.66 16.70 -23.84
N HIS A 39 13.69 16.01 -24.44
CA HIS A 39 12.49 16.66 -24.97
C HIS A 39 11.71 17.39 -23.85
N PRO A 40 11.46 18.71 -23.95
CA PRO A 40 10.88 19.49 -22.85
C PRO A 40 9.43 19.10 -22.52
N GLY A 41 8.71 18.49 -23.47
CA GLY A 41 7.36 17.96 -23.27
C GLY A 41 7.30 16.55 -22.66
N ILE A 42 8.43 15.93 -22.33
CA ILE A 42 8.48 14.60 -21.71
C ILE A 42 9.17 14.75 -20.34
N PRO A 43 8.41 14.89 -19.24
CA PRO A 43 9.00 15.04 -17.92
C PRO A 43 9.72 13.76 -17.49
N LEU A 44 10.73 13.89 -16.64
CA LEU A 44 11.34 12.75 -15.98
C LEU A 44 10.32 12.06 -15.07
N PRO A 45 10.44 10.74 -14.79
CA PRO A 45 9.49 10.03 -13.94
C PRO A 45 9.25 10.67 -12.56
N GLN A 46 10.28 11.26 -11.95
CA GLN A 46 10.19 11.99 -10.67
C GLN A 46 9.36 13.29 -10.77
N ASP A 47 9.28 13.88 -11.96
CA ASP A 47 8.68 15.19 -12.24
C ASP A 47 7.33 15.07 -12.96
N ILE A 48 6.80 13.85 -13.13
CA ILE A 48 5.57 13.58 -13.90
C ILE A 48 4.31 14.25 -13.33
N LEU A 49 4.35 14.65 -12.06
CA LEU A 49 3.25 15.33 -11.36
C LEU A 49 3.44 16.85 -11.34
N GLY A 50 4.42 17.36 -12.10
CA GLY A 50 4.70 18.78 -12.25
C GLY A 50 5.10 19.44 -10.93
N PRO A 51 4.75 20.72 -10.72
CA PRO A 51 5.18 21.48 -9.55
C PRO A 51 4.43 21.12 -8.26
N GLU A 52 3.37 20.30 -8.33
CA GLU A 52 2.54 19.99 -7.16
C GLU A 52 3.29 19.13 -6.15
N ARG A 53 3.95 18.07 -6.61
CA ARG A 53 4.78 17.18 -5.80
C ARG A 53 5.71 16.34 -6.65
N LYS A 54 6.78 15.83 -6.03
CA LYS A 54 7.62 14.78 -6.64
C LYS A 54 6.88 13.45 -6.63
N ASN A 55 7.09 12.67 -7.68
CA ASN A 55 6.69 11.26 -7.73
C ASN A 55 7.68 10.41 -6.92
N SER A 56 7.21 9.29 -6.37
CA SER A 56 8.05 8.33 -5.63
C SER A 56 9.11 7.67 -6.51
N LEU A 57 10.31 7.47 -5.97
CA LEU A 57 11.39 6.73 -6.61
C LEU A 57 11.10 5.21 -6.60
N GLY A 58 11.48 4.53 -7.67
CA GLY A 58 11.47 3.06 -7.71
C GLY A 58 12.88 2.46 -7.64
N MET A 59 12.93 1.14 -7.77
CA MET A 59 14.16 0.38 -7.93
C MET A 59 14.04 -0.46 -9.19
N ASP A 60 14.97 -0.29 -10.14
CA ASP A 60 14.99 -1.07 -11.38
C ASP A 60 15.59 -2.45 -11.10
N ILE A 61 14.73 -3.46 -11.15
CA ILE A 61 15.11 -4.86 -10.90
C ILE A 61 15.66 -5.57 -12.15
N SER A 62 15.71 -4.89 -13.30
CA SER A 62 16.37 -5.38 -14.51
C SER A 62 17.85 -4.97 -14.58
N ASP A 63 18.26 -3.98 -13.79
CA ASP A 63 19.66 -3.57 -13.67
C ASP A 63 20.41 -4.51 -12.72
N SER A 64 21.34 -5.28 -13.27
CA SER A 64 22.15 -6.25 -12.53
C SER A 64 22.98 -5.61 -11.40
N VAL A 65 23.43 -4.36 -11.57
CA VAL A 65 24.23 -3.67 -10.55
C VAL A 65 23.36 -3.33 -9.34
N ILE A 66 22.16 -2.80 -9.60
CA ILE A 66 21.18 -2.48 -8.55
C ILE A 66 20.78 -3.75 -7.79
N VAL A 67 20.48 -4.83 -8.50
CA VAL A 67 20.12 -6.13 -7.92
C VAL A 67 21.27 -6.71 -7.09
N SER A 68 22.49 -6.71 -7.61
CA SER A 68 23.66 -7.22 -6.87
C SER A 68 23.92 -6.42 -5.59
N GLN A 69 23.82 -5.09 -5.65
CA GLN A 69 23.99 -4.26 -4.47
C GLN A 69 22.91 -4.55 -3.42
N PHE A 70 21.66 -4.72 -3.83
CA PHE A 70 20.59 -5.07 -2.90
C PHE A 70 20.80 -6.45 -2.26
N ALA A 71 21.26 -7.44 -3.03
CA ALA A 71 21.60 -8.76 -2.50
C ALA A 71 22.73 -8.71 -1.45
N ASP A 72 23.69 -7.79 -1.60
CA ASP A 72 24.73 -7.56 -0.59
C ASP A 72 24.17 -6.85 0.66
N ASP A 73 23.30 -5.86 0.48
CA ASP A 73 22.67 -5.13 1.58
C ASP A 73 21.78 -6.06 2.45
N ILE A 74 21.10 -7.04 1.82
CA ILE A 74 20.27 -8.06 2.50
C ILE A 74 21.05 -8.82 3.57
N LYS A 75 22.36 -9.09 3.37
CA LYS A 75 23.17 -9.81 4.36
C LYS A 75 23.13 -9.09 5.71
N SER A 76 23.33 -7.76 5.70
CA SER A 76 23.27 -6.95 6.92
C SER A 76 21.85 -6.87 7.50
N PHE A 77 20.82 -6.80 6.67
CA PHE A 77 19.44 -6.75 7.15
C PHE A 77 19.01 -8.09 7.78
N SER A 78 19.48 -9.21 7.24
CA SER A 78 19.13 -10.56 7.71
C SER A 78 19.69 -10.92 9.09
N GLU A 79 20.76 -10.24 9.51
CA GLU A 79 21.34 -10.38 10.84
C GLU A 79 20.52 -9.65 11.93
N LYS A 80 19.66 -8.70 11.53
CA LYS A 80 18.80 -7.96 12.46
C LYS A 80 17.68 -8.87 12.98
N LYS A 81 17.46 -8.81 14.28
CA LYS A 81 16.26 -9.32 14.95
C LYS A 81 15.51 -8.16 15.54
N TRP A 82 14.28 -7.96 15.11
CA TRP A 82 13.47 -6.84 15.60
C TRP A 82 12.84 -7.17 16.94
N GLN A 83 12.96 -6.24 17.88
CA GLN A 83 12.18 -6.26 19.10
C GLN A 83 11.18 -5.10 19.04
N VAL A 84 9.90 -5.46 18.92
CA VAL A 84 8.81 -4.51 18.72
C VAL A 84 8.00 -4.41 19.99
N GLY A 85 7.61 -3.19 20.35
CA GLY A 85 6.69 -2.93 21.45
C GLY A 85 5.86 -1.68 21.15
N PRO A 86 4.86 -1.37 21.96
CA PRO A 86 4.19 -0.08 21.88
C PRO A 86 5.20 1.08 21.97
N ILE A 87 5.07 2.05 21.08
CA ILE A 87 5.78 3.32 21.14
C ILE A 87 4.82 4.33 21.74
N ILE A 88 5.05 4.71 23.00
CA ILE A 88 4.21 5.65 23.73
C ILE A 88 5.07 6.81 24.19
N ASP A 89 4.69 8.02 23.82
CA ASP A 89 5.50 9.24 24.03
C ASP A 89 6.93 9.08 23.49
N GLY A 90 7.04 8.38 22.35
CA GLY A 90 8.30 8.06 21.68
C GLY A 90 9.26 7.17 22.48
N GLN A 91 8.76 6.45 23.48
CA GLN A 91 9.47 5.40 24.19
C GLN A 91 8.90 4.04 23.80
N SER A 92 9.77 3.11 23.40
CA SER A 92 9.39 1.72 23.19
C SER A 92 9.26 1.03 24.54
N LEU A 93 8.06 0.53 24.83
CA LEU A 93 7.79 -0.19 26.07
C LEU A 93 7.74 -1.69 25.80
N PHE A 94 8.47 -2.43 26.60
CA PHE A 94 8.52 -3.88 26.55
C PHE A 94 8.00 -4.39 27.88
N ASP A 95 6.87 -5.11 27.87
CA ASP A 95 6.45 -5.86 29.05
C ASP A 95 7.25 -7.17 29.07
N ASP A 96 8.16 -7.28 30.04
CA ASP A 96 9.17 -8.35 30.15
C ASP A 96 8.59 -9.78 30.19
N ALA A 97 7.28 -9.93 30.35
CA ALA A 97 6.64 -11.22 30.60
C ALA A 97 6.13 -11.96 29.35
N LYS A 98 5.83 -11.29 28.22
CA LYS A 98 5.17 -11.95 27.06
C LYS A 98 5.49 -11.31 25.71
N PHE A 99 6.49 -11.89 25.03
CA PHE A 99 6.73 -11.67 23.61
C PHE A 99 6.03 -12.72 22.75
N THR A 100 5.61 -12.33 21.55
CA THR A 100 5.15 -13.24 20.50
C THR A 100 6.14 -13.18 19.35
N GLU A 101 6.59 -14.33 18.85
CA GLU A 101 7.50 -14.40 17.71
C GLU A 101 6.80 -13.87 16.44
N VAL A 102 7.54 -13.09 15.66
CA VAL A 102 7.19 -12.70 14.30
C VAL A 102 7.99 -13.59 13.36
N VAL A 103 7.29 -14.37 12.55
CA VAL A 103 7.86 -15.45 11.74
C VAL A 103 7.70 -15.12 10.27
N ASN A 104 8.70 -15.47 9.46
CA ASN A 104 8.61 -15.31 8.01
C ASN A 104 7.57 -16.29 7.42
N PRO A 105 6.52 -15.82 6.72
CA PRO A 105 5.47 -16.69 6.19
C PRO A 105 5.96 -17.63 5.08
N ALA A 106 7.11 -17.35 4.46
CA ALA A 106 7.75 -18.22 3.48
C ALA A 106 8.64 -19.30 4.12
N HIS A 107 9.13 -19.05 5.34
CA HIS A 107 10.09 -19.91 6.06
C HIS A 107 9.79 -19.91 7.56
N LEU A 108 8.97 -20.85 8.02
CA LEU A 108 8.40 -20.85 9.38
C LEU A 108 9.43 -21.06 10.50
N GLU A 109 10.61 -21.58 10.17
CA GLU A 109 11.73 -21.69 11.11
C GLU A 109 12.52 -20.36 11.27
N ASN A 110 12.30 -19.39 10.38
CA ASN A 110 12.94 -18.09 10.44
C ASN A 110 12.09 -17.11 11.26
N VAL A 111 12.38 -17.05 12.55
CA VAL A 111 11.88 -15.99 13.45
C VAL A 111 12.62 -14.70 13.14
N ILE A 112 11.95 -13.71 12.55
CA ILE A 112 12.57 -12.43 12.16
C ILE A 112 12.61 -11.43 13.32
N GLY A 113 11.75 -11.60 14.32
CA GLY A 113 11.72 -10.74 15.49
C GLY A 113 10.68 -11.19 16.51
N GLU A 114 10.39 -10.32 17.45
CA GLU A 114 9.40 -10.54 18.50
C GLU A 114 8.61 -9.26 18.79
N VAL A 115 7.35 -9.41 19.19
CA VAL A 115 6.45 -8.30 19.52
C VAL A 115 5.90 -8.44 20.94
N SER A 116 6.03 -7.37 21.71
CA SER A 116 5.32 -7.14 22.98
C SER A 116 4.00 -6.43 22.69
N ASN A 117 2.89 -7.08 23.01
CA ASN A 117 1.56 -6.56 22.73
C ASN A 117 1.17 -5.46 23.72
N THR A 118 0.50 -4.42 23.23
CA THR A 118 0.00 -3.31 24.05
C THR A 118 -1.04 -3.81 25.05
N THR A 119 -0.82 -3.52 26.33
CA THR A 119 -1.78 -3.76 27.40
C THR A 119 -2.88 -2.69 27.43
N SER A 120 -4.02 -2.96 28.09
CA SER A 120 -5.07 -1.95 28.26
C SER A 120 -4.58 -0.68 28.97
N VAL A 121 -3.69 -0.82 29.96
CA VAL A 121 -3.12 0.32 30.71
C VAL A 121 -2.27 1.19 29.79
N GLN A 122 -1.40 0.57 28.99
CA GLN A 122 -0.59 1.28 28.00
C GLN A 122 -1.45 1.95 26.93
N ALA A 123 -2.47 1.27 26.41
CA ALA A 123 -3.37 1.83 25.40
C ALA A 123 -4.13 3.06 25.92
N LEU A 124 -4.65 3.01 27.16
CA LEU A 124 -5.33 4.14 27.79
C LEU A 124 -4.37 5.28 28.14
N ASN A 125 -3.13 4.97 28.50
CA ASN A 125 -2.08 5.97 28.71
C ASN A 125 -1.72 6.70 27.41
N ALA A 126 -1.54 5.96 26.31
CA ALA A 126 -1.29 6.54 24.99
C ALA A 126 -2.44 7.45 24.56
N LEU A 127 -3.69 7.03 24.79
CA LEU A 127 -4.87 7.83 24.52
C LEU A 127 -4.89 9.13 25.33
N GLU A 128 -4.57 9.07 26.61
CA GLU A 128 -4.50 10.25 27.47
C GLU A 128 -3.43 11.25 26.99
N ILE A 129 -2.23 10.75 26.66
CA ILE A 129 -1.14 11.59 26.17
C ILE A 129 -1.51 12.23 24.82
N ALA A 130 -2.04 11.44 23.88
CA ALA A 130 -2.49 11.93 22.57
C ALA A 130 -3.61 12.98 22.71
N HIS A 131 -4.56 12.76 23.62
CA HIS A 131 -5.66 13.68 23.88
C HIS A 131 -5.15 15.02 24.43
N ASN A 132 -4.19 14.99 25.34
CA ASN A 132 -3.59 16.20 25.92
C ASN A 132 -2.69 16.95 24.91
N ALA A 133 -2.00 16.22 24.01
CA ALA A 133 -1.14 16.81 22.98
C ALA A 133 -1.90 17.37 21.77
N PHE A 134 -3.13 16.92 21.54
CA PHE A 134 -3.92 17.25 20.35
C PHE A 134 -4.05 18.76 20.12
N THR A 135 -4.40 19.54 21.15
CA THR A 135 -4.61 20.99 21.01
C THR A 135 -3.35 21.70 20.55
N GLU A 136 -2.18 21.32 21.05
CA GLU A 136 -0.91 21.89 20.60
C GLU A 136 -0.63 21.51 19.15
N TRP A 137 -0.83 20.25 18.79
CA TRP A 137 -0.60 19.76 17.42
C TRP A 137 -1.52 20.39 16.38
N GLN A 138 -2.81 20.52 16.68
CA GLN A 138 -3.77 21.19 15.81
C GLN A 138 -3.32 22.63 15.48
N ASN A 139 -2.73 23.32 16.46
CA ASN A 139 -2.26 24.70 16.31
C ASN A 139 -0.89 24.81 15.59
N VAL A 140 -0.20 23.71 15.34
CA VAL A 140 0.95 23.71 14.42
C VAL A 140 0.42 23.93 13.00
N SER A 141 0.85 25.01 12.34
CA SER A 141 0.41 25.36 10.97
C SER A 141 0.47 24.18 9.99
N ALA A 142 -0.51 24.06 9.09
CA ALA A 142 -0.58 22.97 8.10
C ALA A 142 0.72 22.83 7.28
N GLU A 143 1.36 23.94 6.90
CA GLU A 143 2.67 23.97 6.23
C GLU A 143 3.77 23.24 7.02
N LYS A 144 3.83 23.42 8.34
CA LYS A 144 4.83 22.73 9.19
C LYS A 144 4.52 21.24 9.31
N ARG A 145 3.24 20.88 9.44
CA ARG A 145 2.83 19.47 9.46
C ARG A 145 3.17 18.80 8.12
N ALA A 146 2.90 19.47 7.01
CA ALA A 146 3.26 19.01 5.67
C ALA A 146 4.77 18.78 5.50
N LYS A 147 5.61 19.67 6.01
CA LYS A 147 7.08 19.49 5.99
C LYS A 147 7.55 18.25 6.73
N CYS A 148 6.90 17.88 7.84
CA CYS A 148 7.19 16.61 8.52
C CYS A 148 6.84 15.40 7.64
N LEU A 149 5.73 15.45 6.92
CA LEU A 149 5.33 14.38 5.99
C LEU A 149 6.28 14.28 4.79
N GLU A 150 6.69 15.41 4.20
CA GLU A 150 7.68 15.43 3.11
C GLU A 150 9.03 14.87 3.57
N LYS A 151 9.51 15.27 4.75
CA LYS A 151 10.73 14.70 5.32
C LYS A 151 10.60 13.21 5.60
N ALA A 152 9.43 12.74 6.05
CA ALA A 152 9.19 11.31 6.23
C ALA A 152 9.23 10.56 4.90
N ALA A 153 8.70 11.14 3.82
CA ALA A 153 8.73 10.56 2.48
C ALA A 153 10.18 10.37 2.00
N ASP A 154 11.02 11.39 2.20
CA ASP A 154 12.44 11.33 1.84
C ASP A 154 13.18 10.26 2.68
N LEU A 155 12.90 10.17 3.99
CA LEU A 155 13.48 9.13 4.86
C LEU A 155 13.02 7.70 4.48
N LEU A 156 11.78 7.52 4.01
CA LEU A 156 11.32 6.22 3.48
C LEU A 156 12.09 5.85 2.20
N GLU A 157 12.33 6.82 1.30
CA GLU A 157 13.13 6.58 0.10
C GLU A 157 14.60 6.27 0.44
N GLU A 158 15.20 6.99 1.39
CA GLU A 158 16.57 6.72 1.88
C GLU A 158 16.71 5.33 2.48
N ARG A 159 15.67 4.81 3.15
CA ARG A 159 15.65 3.48 3.79
C ARG A 159 14.91 2.42 2.97
N MET A 160 14.63 2.69 1.70
CA MET A 160 13.78 1.85 0.84
C MET A 160 14.20 0.38 0.84
N LYS A 161 15.50 0.10 0.75
CA LYS A 161 16.02 -1.28 0.71
C LYS A 161 15.73 -2.08 1.98
N GLU A 162 15.89 -1.46 3.15
CA GLU A 162 15.58 -2.11 4.43
C GLU A 162 14.06 -2.34 4.57
N LEU A 163 13.25 -1.36 4.18
CA LEU A 163 11.79 -1.47 4.20
C LEU A 163 11.30 -2.56 3.23
N ILE A 164 11.88 -2.66 2.04
CA ILE A 164 11.62 -3.74 1.08
C ILE A 164 11.95 -5.09 1.72
N TYR A 165 13.12 -5.22 2.35
CA TYR A 165 13.50 -6.46 3.02
C TYR A 165 12.48 -6.87 4.08
N ILE A 166 12.07 -5.94 4.96
CA ILE A 166 11.05 -6.20 5.99
C ILE A 166 9.73 -6.64 5.33
N LEU A 167 9.26 -5.94 4.29
CA LEU A 167 8.02 -6.31 3.58
C LEU A 167 8.08 -7.71 2.95
N ILE A 168 9.25 -8.12 2.45
CA ILE A 168 9.46 -9.47 1.92
C ILE A 168 9.38 -10.51 3.04
N VAL A 169 10.15 -10.33 4.12
CA VAL A 169 10.30 -11.36 5.15
C VAL A 169 9.20 -11.37 6.20
N GLU A 170 8.50 -10.26 6.42
CA GLU A 170 7.39 -10.16 7.37
C GLU A 170 6.04 -10.42 6.69
N ALA A 171 5.81 -9.83 5.52
CA ALA A 171 4.51 -9.88 4.83
C ALA A 171 4.48 -10.82 3.61
N GLY A 172 5.60 -11.48 3.28
CA GLY A 172 5.68 -12.44 2.18
C GLY A 172 5.59 -11.80 0.78
N LYS A 173 5.87 -10.50 0.66
CA LYS A 173 5.75 -9.79 -0.62
C LYS A 173 6.89 -10.13 -1.55
N ILE A 174 6.59 -10.36 -2.82
CA ILE A 174 7.63 -10.41 -3.87
C ILE A 174 8.29 -9.03 -4.01
N LEU A 175 9.51 -8.99 -4.55
CA LEU A 175 10.30 -7.76 -4.64
C LEU A 175 9.56 -6.60 -5.33
N SER A 176 8.90 -6.85 -6.46
CA SER A 176 8.17 -5.81 -7.20
C SER A 176 6.97 -5.25 -6.42
N ASP A 177 6.35 -6.06 -5.56
CA ASP A 177 5.26 -5.66 -4.67
C ASP A 177 5.77 -4.85 -3.49
N ALA A 178 6.90 -5.24 -2.91
CA ALA A 178 7.54 -4.50 -1.83
C ALA A 178 8.01 -3.11 -2.30
N ILE A 179 8.63 -3.02 -3.49
CA ILE A 179 9.01 -1.73 -4.11
C ILE A 179 7.77 -0.85 -4.33
N ALA A 180 6.72 -1.41 -4.93
CA ALA A 180 5.49 -0.67 -5.21
C ALA A 180 4.83 -0.16 -3.91
N GLU A 181 4.91 -0.93 -2.83
CA GLU A 181 4.33 -0.52 -1.56
C GLU A 181 5.13 0.60 -0.86
N VAL A 182 6.46 0.56 -0.87
CA VAL A 182 7.26 1.69 -0.36
C VAL A 182 6.95 2.95 -1.16
N ARG A 183 6.83 2.83 -2.49
CA ARG A 183 6.41 3.93 -3.36
C ARG A 183 5.05 4.50 -2.99
N GLU A 184 4.07 3.64 -2.78
CA GLU A 184 2.72 4.05 -2.40
C GLU A 184 2.70 4.77 -1.04
N ALA A 185 3.50 4.31 -0.07
CA ALA A 185 3.65 4.99 1.22
C ALA A 185 4.27 6.40 1.07
N VAL A 186 5.32 6.52 0.26
CA VAL A 186 5.95 7.81 -0.10
C VAL A 186 4.95 8.73 -0.80
N ASP A 187 4.18 8.18 -1.73
CA ASP A 187 3.16 8.93 -2.47
C ASP A 187 2.06 9.43 -1.54
N PHE A 188 1.58 8.63 -0.58
CA PHE A 188 0.62 9.10 0.44
C PHE A 188 1.16 10.27 1.25
N LEU A 189 2.41 10.19 1.71
CA LEU A 189 3.04 11.28 2.47
C LEU A 189 3.13 12.57 1.66
N ARG A 190 3.64 12.48 0.43
CA ARG A 190 3.78 13.65 -0.46
C ARG A 190 2.42 14.20 -0.89
N TYR A 191 1.46 13.32 -1.16
CA TYR A 191 0.10 13.72 -1.52
C TYR A 191 -0.60 14.45 -0.37
N TYR A 192 -0.63 13.86 0.84
CA TYR A 192 -1.29 14.50 1.98
C TYR A 192 -0.54 15.74 2.50
N ALA A 193 0.78 15.82 2.31
CA ALA A 193 1.51 17.07 2.50
C ALA A 193 1.01 18.16 1.55
N THR A 194 0.80 17.83 0.27
CA THR A 194 0.26 18.75 -0.74
C THR A 194 -1.16 19.21 -0.37
N ILE A 195 -2.03 18.27 0.03
CA ILE A 195 -3.38 18.59 0.52
C ILE A 195 -3.33 19.51 1.75
N ALA A 196 -2.45 19.24 2.72
CA ALA A 196 -2.30 20.10 3.89
C ALA A 196 -1.93 21.52 3.50
N LYS A 197 -0.95 21.69 2.59
CA LYS A 197 -0.52 23.00 2.11
C LYS A 197 -1.62 23.75 1.36
N ASN A 198 -2.34 23.07 0.46
CA ASN A 198 -3.27 23.72 -0.47
C ASN A 198 -4.68 23.88 0.08
N GLU A 199 -5.11 22.99 0.98
CA GLU A 199 -6.50 22.92 1.42
C GLU A 199 -6.70 23.25 2.89
N LEU A 200 -5.68 23.06 3.74
CA LEU A 200 -5.81 23.16 5.20
C LEU A 200 -5.06 24.37 5.81
N SER A 201 -4.25 25.09 5.03
CA SER A 201 -3.40 26.19 5.53
C SER A 201 -4.16 27.49 5.81
N ASP A 202 -5.09 27.85 4.93
CA ASP A 202 -5.68 29.19 4.91
C ASP A 202 -7.20 29.17 5.06
N TRP A 203 -7.72 30.20 5.72
CA TRP A 203 -9.15 30.48 5.76
C TRP A 203 -9.60 30.93 4.37
N LYS A 204 -10.47 30.15 3.74
CA LYS A 204 -10.98 30.48 2.41
C LYS A 204 -12.16 31.44 2.57
N LYS A 205 -12.00 32.68 2.10
CA LYS A 205 -13.08 33.66 2.09
C LYS A 205 -14.19 33.19 1.13
N LEU A 206 -15.41 33.10 1.64
CA LEU A 206 -16.59 32.75 0.86
C LEU A 206 -17.28 34.03 0.35
N PRO A 207 -17.99 33.96 -0.79
CA PRO A 207 -18.84 35.06 -1.21
C PRO A 207 -19.92 35.34 -0.16
N GLY A 208 -20.20 36.61 0.10
CA GLY A 208 -21.19 37.06 1.08
C GLY A 208 -21.79 38.42 0.73
N PRO A 209 -22.94 38.78 1.31
CA PRO A 209 -23.55 40.09 1.11
C PRO A 209 -22.66 41.22 1.63
N THR A 210 -22.91 42.44 1.16
CA THR A 210 -22.18 43.63 1.66
C THR A 210 -22.39 43.79 3.16
N GLY A 211 -21.30 43.93 3.91
CA GLY A 211 -21.31 44.08 5.37
C GLY A 211 -21.05 42.79 6.17
N GLU A 212 -20.78 41.66 5.49
CA GLU A 212 -20.48 40.37 6.10
C GLU A 212 -19.18 39.78 5.52
N ASP A 213 -18.36 39.16 6.38
CA ASP A 213 -17.19 38.39 5.97
C ASP A 213 -17.38 36.91 6.36
N ASN A 214 -17.47 36.03 5.37
CA ASN A 214 -17.62 34.60 5.57
C ASN A 214 -16.31 33.89 5.26
N PHE A 215 -15.92 32.94 6.11
CA PHE A 215 -14.74 32.12 5.91
C PHE A 215 -15.06 30.64 6.18
N ILE A 216 -14.45 29.76 5.41
CA ILE A 216 -14.38 28.33 5.72
C ILE A 216 -12.94 27.94 6.06
N PHE A 217 -12.79 27.15 7.11
CA PHE A 217 -11.52 26.60 7.55
C PHE A 217 -11.75 25.20 8.12
N PHE A 218 -10.66 24.44 8.27
CA PHE A 218 -10.68 23.07 8.77
C PHE A 218 -9.82 22.96 10.03
N GLU A 219 -10.29 22.18 10.98
CA GLU A 219 -9.58 21.87 12.22
C GLU A 219 -9.52 20.36 12.43
N GLY A 220 -8.55 19.92 13.22
CA GLY A 220 -8.50 18.56 13.70
C GLY A 220 -9.73 18.25 14.55
N ARG A 221 -10.12 16.98 14.62
CA ARG A 221 -11.25 16.53 15.43
C ARG A 221 -10.81 16.07 16.82
N GLY A 222 -9.59 15.56 16.96
CA GLY A 222 -9.07 15.03 18.22
C GLY A 222 -8.08 13.89 18.01
N VAL A 223 -8.25 12.81 18.77
CA VAL A 223 -7.46 11.59 18.62
C VAL A 223 -8.13 10.65 17.61
N PHE A 224 -7.40 10.31 16.55
CA PHE A 224 -7.79 9.30 15.57
C PHE A 224 -7.18 7.93 15.92
N LEU A 225 -8.01 6.90 15.92
CA LEU A 225 -7.56 5.51 15.97
C LEU A 225 -7.41 4.99 14.53
N CYS A 226 -6.18 4.81 14.07
CA CYS A 226 -5.85 4.27 12.76
C CYS A 226 -5.58 2.76 12.89
N ILE A 227 -6.42 1.93 12.28
CA ILE A 227 -6.34 0.47 12.30
C ILE A 227 -6.06 -0.02 10.88
N SER A 228 -4.84 -0.50 10.66
CA SER A 228 -4.36 -0.88 9.33
C SER A 228 -4.33 -2.41 9.12
N PRO A 229 -4.39 -2.88 7.86
CA PRO A 229 -4.37 -4.28 7.52
C PRO A 229 -2.94 -4.79 7.32
N TRP A 230 -2.78 -6.11 7.22
CA TRP A 230 -1.48 -6.77 7.00
C TRP A 230 -1.07 -6.84 5.52
N ASN A 231 -1.99 -6.64 4.58
CA ASN A 231 -1.74 -6.89 3.17
C ASN A 231 -1.06 -5.70 2.44
N PHE A 232 -1.18 -4.50 3.01
CA PHE A 232 -0.38 -3.32 2.67
C PHE A 232 0.08 -2.67 3.99
N PRO A 233 0.97 -3.36 4.72
CA PRO A 233 1.27 -3.04 6.10
C PRO A 233 2.09 -1.75 6.27
N LEU A 234 2.72 -1.25 5.21
CA LEU A 234 3.37 0.06 5.18
C LEU A 234 2.48 1.12 4.51
N ALA A 235 1.98 0.87 3.30
CA ALA A 235 1.31 1.91 2.52
C ALA A 235 -0.01 2.36 3.12
N ILE A 236 -0.91 1.44 3.45
CA ILE A 236 -2.22 1.79 4.05
C ILE A 236 -2.02 2.31 5.48
N PHE A 237 -1.06 1.75 6.21
CA PHE A 237 -0.68 2.26 7.54
C PHE A 237 -0.25 3.73 7.46
N ILE A 238 0.71 4.06 6.61
CA ILE A 238 1.17 5.43 6.39
C ILE A 238 0.05 6.30 5.84
N GLY A 239 -0.76 5.82 4.90
CA GLY A 239 -1.87 6.58 4.32
C GLY A 239 -2.87 7.05 5.38
N GLN A 240 -3.33 6.14 6.24
CA GLN A 240 -4.25 6.49 7.34
C GLN A 240 -3.60 7.45 8.35
N VAL A 241 -2.39 7.12 8.81
CA VAL A 241 -1.68 7.88 9.85
C VAL A 241 -1.33 9.28 9.37
N SER A 242 -0.77 9.40 8.16
CA SER A 242 -0.35 10.69 7.59
C SER A 242 -1.52 11.61 7.28
N ALA A 243 -2.65 11.09 6.77
CA ALA A 243 -3.87 11.90 6.55
C ALA A 243 -4.40 12.48 7.87
N ALA A 244 -4.45 11.67 8.94
CA ALA A 244 -4.89 12.13 10.25
C ALA A 244 -3.94 13.19 10.84
N LEU A 245 -2.62 12.97 10.76
CA LEU A 245 -1.62 13.93 11.22
C LEU A 245 -1.65 15.24 10.42
N ALA A 246 -1.74 15.15 9.09
CA ALA A 246 -1.81 16.30 8.19
C ALA A 246 -2.99 17.22 8.50
N SER A 247 -4.13 16.61 8.84
CA SER A 247 -5.36 17.30 9.24
C SER A 247 -5.37 17.79 10.69
N GLY A 248 -4.25 17.67 11.41
CA GLY A 248 -4.08 18.22 12.77
C GLY A 248 -4.58 17.32 13.90
N ASN A 249 -4.86 16.05 13.62
CA ASN A 249 -5.26 15.08 14.65
C ASN A 249 -4.03 14.44 15.30
N ALA A 250 -4.17 14.05 16.57
CA ALA A 250 -3.27 13.09 17.20
C ALA A 250 -3.68 11.66 16.79
N VAL A 251 -2.75 10.70 16.82
CA VAL A 251 -2.96 9.37 16.25
C VAL A 251 -2.52 8.26 17.21
N LEU A 252 -3.42 7.30 17.39
CA LEU A 252 -3.08 5.96 17.89
C LEU A 252 -3.07 5.00 16.70
N ALA A 253 -1.88 4.52 16.33
CA ALA A 253 -1.67 3.66 15.18
C ALA A 253 -1.61 2.19 15.61
N LYS A 254 -2.63 1.41 15.24
CA LYS A 254 -2.77 -0.02 15.52
C LYS A 254 -2.52 -0.81 14.24
N PRO A 255 -1.33 -1.40 14.03
CA PRO A 255 -1.08 -2.26 12.89
C PRO A 255 -1.76 -3.63 13.03
N ALA A 256 -1.89 -4.37 11.94
CA ALA A 256 -2.28 -5.78 11.97
C ALA A 256 -1.26 -6.61 12.79
N GLU A 257 -1.75 -7.71 13.38
CA GLU A 257 -0.95 -8.57 14.27
C GLU A 257 0.18 -9.29 13.53
N GLN A 258 0.00 -9.51 12.22
CA GLN A 258 0.94 -10.20 11.34
C GLN A 258 2.14 -9.35 10.94
N THR A 259 2.00 -8.01 10.94
CA THR A 259 3.01 -7.10 10.38
C THR A 259 3.38 -5.93 11.32
N PRO A 260 3.80 -6.21 12.57
CA PRO A 260 4.12 -5.16 13.54
C PRO A 260 5.47 -4.48 13.31
N ILE A 261 6.46 -5.13 12.70
CA ILE A 261 7.84 -4.64 12.51
C ILE A 261 7.86 -3.48 11.53
N ILE A 262 7.26 -3.64 10.35
CA ILE A 262 7.24 -2.56 9.35
C ILE A 262 6.53 -1.32 9.87
N ALA A 263 5.46 -1.48 10.64
CA ALA A 263 4.75 -0.37 11.27
C ALA A 263 5.59 0.31 12.36
N TYR A 264 6.36 -0.46 13.12
CA TYR A 264 7.28 0.05 14.13
C TYR A 264 8.40 0.91 13.51
N GLU A 265 9.02 0.44 12.44
CA GLU A 265 10.02 1.22 11.71
C GLU A 265 9.41 2.47 11.06
N ALA A 266 8.20 2.38 10.51
CA ALA A 266 7.48 3.51 9.97
C ALA A 266 7.22 4.62 11.01
N VAL A 267 6.81 4.27 12.23
CA VAL A 267 6.60 5.25 13.31
C VAL A 267 7.91 5.89 13.77
N LYS A 268 9.00 5.11 13.85
CA LYS A 268 10.34 5.67 14.12
C LYS A 268 10.75 6.71 13.08
N ILE A 269 10.52 6.42 11.80
CA ILE A 269 10.79 7.33 10.68
C ILE A 269 9.92 8.60 10.79
N LEU A 270 8.63 8.47 11.11
CA LEU A 270 7.74 9.63 11.32
C LEU A 270 8.22 10.53 12.46
N HIS A 271 8.68 9.96 13.58
CA HIS A 271 9.27 10.75 14.67
C HIS A 271 10.57 11.44 14.26
N GLU A 272 11.44 10.76 13.54
CA GLU A 272 12.68 11.33 13.00
C GLU A 272 12.42 12.47 11.98
N ALA A 273 11.30 12.37 11.26
CA ALA A 273 10.81 13.40 10.37
C ALA A 273 10.24 14.64 11.09
N GLY A 274 10.08 14.57 12.42
CA GLY A 274 9.63 15.67 13.27
C GLY A 274 8.19 15.58 13.73
N ILE A 275 7.48 14.46 13.49
CA ILE A 275 6.18 14.23 14.13
C ILE A 275 6.37 14.08 15.64
N PRO A 276 5.71 14.91 16.47
CA PRO A 276 5.92 14.87 17.92
C PRO A 276 5.58 13.51 18.52
N LYS A 277 6.42 13.10 19.48
CA LYS A 277 6.35 11.81 20.17
C LYS A 277 5.07 11.62 20.99
N ASN A 278 4.50 12.70 21.50
CA ASN A 278 3.25 12.72 22.23
C ASN A 278 2.00 12.77 21.31
N VAL A 279 2.18 12.98 20.01
CA VAL A 279 1.08 13.10 19.03
C VAL A 279 0.82 11.78 18.30
N LEU A 280 1.87 11.02 17.98
CA LEU A 280 1.78 9.72 17.31
C LEU A 280 2.25 8.61 18.23
N HIS A 281 1.40 7.61 18.45
CA HIS A 281 1.74 6.43 19.26
C HIS A 281 1.50 5.16 18.45
N LEU A 282 2.41 4.18 18.57
CA LEU A 282 2.21 2.84 18.03
C LEU A 282 1.66 1.94 19.12
N ILE A 283 0.56 1.23 18.82
CA ILE A 283 -0.09 0.30 19.75
C ILE A 283 -0.27 -1.08 19.11
N PRO A 284 0.81 -1.87 18.92
CA PRO A 284 0.72 -3.21 18.35
C PRO A 284 -0.07 -4.13 19.30
N GLY A 285 -0.78 -5.11 18.77
CA GLY A 285 -1.47 -6.11 19.57
C GLY A 285 -2.82 -6.54 19.01
N ASN A 286 -3.58 -7.27 19.82
CA ASN A 286 -4.81 -7.88 19.32
C ASN A 286 -5.90 -6.86 19.00
N GLY A 287 -6.40 -6.88 17.75
CA GLY A 287 -7.37 -5.89 17.28
C GLY A 287 -8.71 -5.93 18.01
N ARG A 288 -9.20 -7.14 18.34
CA ARG A 288 -10.46 -7.32 19.08
C ARG A 288 -10.32 -6.84 20.53
N TYR A 289 -9.18 -7.10 21.16
CA TYR A 289 -8.89 -6.68 22.52
C TYR A 289 -8.77 -5.15 22.63
N LEU A 290 -7.86 -4.55 21.85
CA LEU A 290 -7.63 -3.10 21.88
C LEU A 290 -8.82 -2.31 21.37
N GLY A 291 -9.52 -2.80 20.34
CA GLY A 291 -10.74 -2.19 19.82
C GLY A 291 -11.82 -2.05 20.88
N LYS A 292 -12.06 -3.11 21.68
CA LYS A 292 -13.02 -3.09 22.80
C LYS A 292 -12.70 -2.05 23.89
N ILE A 293 -11.42 -1.71 24.04
CA ILE A 293 -10.96 -0.75 25.05
C ILE A 293 -11.07 0.68 24.50
N LEU A 294 -10.58 0.91 23.29
CA LEU A 294 -10.39 2.25 22.75
C LEU A 294 -11.63 2.81 22.04
N VAL A 295 -12.31 2.00 21.21
CA VAL A 295 -13.41 2.49 20.36
C VAL A 295 -14.55 3.12 21.19
N PRO A 296 -14.97 2.57 22.35
CA PRO A 296 -16.00 3.18 23.19
C PRO A 296 -15.57 4.43 23.95
N ASP A 297 -14.27 4.74 24.02
CA ASP A 297 -13.77 5.89 24.80
C ASP A 297 -14.09 7.22 24.10
N ASN A 298 -14.67 8.15 24.84
CA ASN A 298 -15.13 9.43 24.29
C ASN A 298 -14.02 10.38 23.84
N ARG A 299 -12.76 10.12 24.19
CA ARG A 299 -11.59 10.85 23.68
C ARG A 299 -11.22 10.47 22.25
N ILE A 300 -11.68 9.31 21.76
CA ILE A 300 -11.53 8.94 20.34
C ILE A 300 -12.50 9.79 19.52
N ALA A 301 -11.94 10.65 18.66
CA ALA A 301 -12.66 11.61 17.83
C ALA A 301 -12.86 11.14 16.39
N GLY A 302 -12.31 9.99 16.02
CA GLY A 302 -12.48 9.35 14.71
C GLY A 302 -11.77 8.00 14.63
N VAL A 303 -12.22 7.15 13.72
CA VAL A 303 -11.58 5.86 13.42
C VAL A 303 -11.34 5.75 11.92
N ALA A 304 -10.10 5.49 11.53
CA ALA A 304 -9.75 5.07 10.19
C ALA A 304 -9.46 3.57 10.23
N PHE A 305 -10.24 2.77 9.52
CA PHE A 305 -10.14 1.32 9.51
C PHE A 305 -10.02 0.80 8.09
N THR A 306 -9.08 -0.10 7.87
CA THR A 306 -9.06 -0.90 6.64
C THR A 306 -8.94 -2.37 7.00
N GLY A 307 -9.86 -3.20 6.49
CA GLY A 307 -9.91 -4.62 6.80
C GLY A 307 -11.23 -5.29 6.41
N SER A 308 -11.68 -6.29 7.16
CA SER A 308 -12.90 -7.03 6.80
C SER A 308 -14.18 -6.22 7.08
N THR A 309 -15.19 -6.42 6.23
CA THR A 309 -16.52 -5.82 6.40
C THR A 309 -17.14 -6.19 7.76
N GLN A 310 -16.93 -7.42 8.22
CA GLN A 310 -17.41 -7.87 9.52
C GLN A 310 -16.83 -7.03 10.68
N THR A 311 -15.52 -6.78 10.67
CA THR A 311 -14.87 -5.97 11.70
C THR A 311 -15.29 -4.50 11.62
N ALA A 312 -15.40 -3.93 10.41
CA ALA A 312 -15.91 -2.57 10.22
C ALA A 312 -17.32 -2.40 10.80
N GLN A 313 -18.22 -3.38 10.60
CA GLN A 313 -19.57 -3.35 11.17
C GLN A 313 -19.58 -3.46 12.69
N ILE A 314 -18.64 -4.19 13.29
CA ILE A 314 -18.48 -4.23 14.75
C ILE A 314 -18.04 -2.85 15.27
N ILE A 315 -17.03 -2.23 14.65
CA ILE A 315 -16.56 -0.89 15.01
C ILE A 315 -17.70 0.12 14.88
N ASN A 316 -18.44 0.09 13.76
CA ASN A 316 -19.56 0.99 13.51
C ASN A 316 -20.63 0.90 14.62
N LYS A 317 -21.01 -0.32 15.02
CA LYS A 317 -21.96 -0.53 16.13
C LYS A 317 -21.43 0.02 17.45
N MET A 318 -20.17 -0.28 17.77
CA MET A 318 -19.53 0.23 18.99
C MET A 318 -19.46 1.75 19.03
N LEU A 319 -19.24 2.40 17.89
CA LEU A 319 -19.26 3.87 17.78
C LEU A 319 -20.68 4.44 17.93
N ALA A 320 -21.68 3.77 17.36
CA ALA A 320 -23.08 4.18 17.46
C ALA A 320 -23.65 4.03 18.88
N ASP A 321 -23.13 3.07 19.66
CA ASP A 321 -23.54 2.84 21.06
C ASP A 321 -22.94 3.85 22.05
N ARG A 322 -22.08 4.80 21.59
CA ARG A 322 -21.46 5.81 22.45
C ARG A 322 -22.42 6.95 22.78
N ASP A 323 -22.34 7.44 24.01
CA ASP A 323 -22.88 8.74 24.39
C ASP A 323 -21.93 9.86 23.96
N GLY A 324 -22.42 10.88 23.25
CA GLY A 324 -21.63 12.07 22.88
C GLY A 324 -21.69 12.41 21.39
N PRO A 325 -20.71 13.16 20.87
CA PRO A 325 -20.66 13.53 19.46
C PRO A 325 -20.53 12.31 18.55
N ILE A 326 -21.20 12.37 17.39
CA ILE A 326 -21.00 11.39 16.32
C ILE A 326 -19.57 11.53 15.79
N VAL A 327 -18.80 10.46 15.89
CA VAL A 327 -17.42 10.41 15.38
C VAL A 327 -17.37 9.75 14.00
N PRO A 328 -16.55 10.26 13.06
CA PRO A 328 -16.40 9.67 11.75
C PRO A 328 -15.75 8.28 11.83
N LEU A 329 -16.31 7.35 11.06
CA LEU A 329 -15.68 6.08 10.71
C LEU A 329 -15.34 6.13 9.21
N ILE A 330 -14.06 6.09 8.89
CA ILE A 330 -13.57 5.90 7.52
C ILE A 330 -13.23 4.41 7.41
N ALA A 331 -14.08 3.64 6.74
CA ALA A 331 -13.95 2.18 6.65
C ALA A 331 -13.78 1.71 5.21
N GLU A 332 -12.54 1.35 4.86
CA GLU A 332 -12.24 0.67 3.61
C GLU A 332 -12.31 -0.85 3.83
N THR A 333 -13.17 -1.54 3.09
CA THR A 333 -13.42 -2.97 3.31
C THR A 333 -13.11 -3.82 2.08
N GLY A 334 -13.31 -5.13 2.18
CA GLY A 334 -13.11 -6.05 1.05
C GLY A 334 -14.06 -5.78 -0.14
N GLY A 335 -13.76 -6.40 -1.28
CA GLY A 335 -14.55 -6.34 -2.50
C GLY A 335 -14.62 -7.70 -3.19
N LEU A 336 -15.70 -7.92 -3.94
CA LEU A 336 -15.83 -9.03 -4.89
C LEU A 336 -15.68 -8.46 -6.30
N ASN A 337 -14.44 -8.18 -6.68
CA ASN A 337 -14.14 -7.40 -7.89
C ASN A 337 -14.31 -8.24 -9.15
N ALA A 338 -14.91 -7.64 -10.17
CA ALA A 338 -15.17 -8.29 -11.44
C ALA A 338 -14.48 -7.57 -12.60
N MET A 339 -14.11 -8.33 -13.63
CA MET A 339 -13.66 -7.84 -14.93
C MET A 339 -14.60 -8.42 -16.00
N ILE A 340 -15.05 -7.57 -16.93
CA ILE A 340 -15.93 -7.98 -18.04
C ILE A 340 -15.13 -7.83 -19.33
N VAL A 341 -15.11 -8.89 -20.14
CA VAL A 341 -14.34 -8.97 -21.38
C VAL A 341 -15.30 -9.29 -22.52
N ASP A 342 -15.36 -8.40 -23.50
CA ASP A 342 -16.14 -8.59 -24.72
C ASP A 342 -15.26 -9.06 -25.90
N SER A 343 -15.93 -9.43 -26.99
CA SER A 343 -15.30 -9.95 -28.22
C SER A 343 -14.38 -8.96 -28.95
N SER A 344 -14.36 -7.67 -28.58
CA SER A 344 -13.46 -6.66 -29.15
C SER A 344 -12.10 -6.61 -28.45
N ALA A 345 -12.00 -7.21 -27.26
CA ALA A 345 -10.78 -7.19 -26.47
C ALA A 345 -9.65 -8.02 -27.12
N LEU A 346 -8.42 -7.54 -26.96
CA LEU A 346 -7.23 -8.28 -27.37
C LEU A 346 -6.90 -9.35 -26.32
N LEU A 347 -6.96 -10.62 -26.72
CA LEU A 347 -6.89 -11.75 -25.79
C LEU A 347 -5.59 -11.79 -24.99
N GLU A 348 -4.47 -11.37 -25.59
CA GLU A 348 -3.16 -11.33 -24.95
C GLU A 348 -3.12 -10.28 -23.82
N GLN A 349 -3.66 -9.09 -24.06
CA GLN A 349 -3.74 -8.03 -23.04
C GLN A 349 -4.63 -8.46 -21.87
N VAL A 350 -5.82 -8.98 -22.19
CA VAL A 350 -6.75 -9.51 -21.19
C VAL A 350 -6.08 -10.61 -20.37
N THR A 351 -5.34 -11.52 -21.01
CA THR A 351 -4.64 -12.59 -20.30
C THR A 351 -3.63 -12.03 -19.30
N THR A 352 -2.77 -11.10 -19.73
CA THR A 352 -1.79 -10.46 -18.83
C THR A 352 -2.48 -9.75 -17.66
N ASP A 353 -3.54 -8.98 -17.94
CA ASP A 353 -4.25 -8.21 -16.92
C ASP A 353 -5.00 -9.12 -15.93
N VAL A 354 -5.61 -10.21 -16.40
CA VAL A 354 -6.28 -11.21 -15.55
C VAL A 354 -5.28 -11.89 -14.63
N VAL A 355 -4.16 -12.39 -15.18
CA VAL A 355 -3.12 -13.08 -14.41
C VAL A 355 -2.58 -12.16 -13.31
N LEU A 356 -2.24 -10.92 -13.68
CA LEU A 356 -1.75 -9.91 -12.76
C LEU A 356 -2.79 -9.55 -11.69
N SER A 357 -4.03 -9.27 -12.10
CA SER A 357 -5.07 -8.79 -11.19
C SER A 357 -5.57 -9.86 -10.23
N ALA A 358 -5.61 -11.12 -10.65
CA ALA A 358 -6.12 -12.22 -9.83
C ALA A 358 -5.07 -12.76 -8.86
N PHE A 359 -3.82 -12.94 -9.31
CA PHE A 359 -2.84 -13.76 -8.58
C PHE A 359 -1.68 -12.97 -7.97
N ARG A 360 -1.40 -11.73 -8.41
CA ARG A 360 -0.34 -10.90 -7.81
C ARG A 360 -0.54 -10.77 -6.29
N SER A 361 0.55 -10.84 -5.53
CA SER A 361 0.53 -10.91 -4.06
C SER A 361 -0.29 -12.10 -3.51
N ALA A 362 -0.29 -13.23 -4.22
CA ALA A 362 -1.14 -14.40 -3.96
C ALA A 362 -2.65 -14.05 -3.89
N GLY A 363 -3.07 -13.02 -4.64
CA GLY A 363 -4.45 -12.52 -4.62
C GLY A 363 -4.85 -11.84 -3.31
N GLN A 364 -3.91 -11.48 -2.42
CA GLN A 364 -4.18 -10.87 -1.11
C GLN A 364 -4.41 -9.35 -1.19
N ARG A 365 -4.97 -8.84 -2.30
CA ARG A 365 -5.32 -7.42 -2.47
C ARG A 365 -6.83 -7.25 -2.35
N CYS A 366 -7.28 -6.15 -1.74
CA CYS A 366 -8.69 -5.78 -1.74
C CYS A 366 -9.21 -5.52 -3.15
N SER A 367 -8.33 -5.10 -4.07
CA SER A 367 -8.58 -4.86 -5.49
C SER A 367 -8.40 -6.08 -6.40
N ALA A 368 -7.96 -7.24 -5.86
CA ALA A 368 -7.69 -8.40 -6.71
C ALA A 368 -8.95 -8.87 -7.44
N LEU A 369 -8.79 -9.28 -8.70
CA LEU A 369 -9.85 -9.83 -9.53
C LEU A 369 -10.36 -11.13 -8.91
N ARG A 370 -11.68 -11.22 -8.70
CA ARG A 370 -12.35 -12.39 -8.11
C ARG A 370 -13.24 -13.10 -9.12
N VAL A 371 -13.88 -12.36 -10.02
CA VAL A 371 -14.83 -12.91 -11.00
C VAL A 371 -14.54 -12.34 -12.38
N LEU A 372 -14.23 -13.20 -13.34
CA LEU A 372 -14.03 -12.82 -14.74
C LEU A 372 -15.26 -13.21 -15.54
N PHE A 373 -15.92 -12.24 -16.17
CA PHE A 373 -17.00 -12.45 -17.11
C PHE A 373 -16.46 -12.33 -18.53
N ILE A 374 -16.58 -13.39 -19.32
CA ILE A 374 -16.10 -13.42 -20.70
C ILE A 374 -17.29 -13.61 -21.63
N GLN A 375 -17.38 -12.81 -22.70
CA GLN A 375 -18.37 -13.01 -23.75
C GLN A 375 -18.16 -14.39 -24.42
N GLU A 376 -19.27 -15.12 -24.59
CA GLU A 376 -19.31 -16.49 -25.10
C GLU A 376 -18.43 -16.72 -26.35
N ASP A 377 -18.49 -15.80 -27.32
CA ASP A 377 -17.79 -15.93 -28.62
C ASP A 377 -16.26 -16.06 -28.52
N ILE A 378 -15.67 -15.58 -27.42
CA ILE A 378 -14.22 -15.63 -27.17
C ILE A 378 -13.83 -16.48 -25.95
N ALA A 379 -14.80 -16.98 -25.19
CA ALA A 379 -14.60 -17.60 -23.88
C ALA A 379 -13.59 -18.76 -23.93
N GLU A 380 -13.80 -19.73 -24.82
CA GLU A 380 -12.94 -20.92 -24.92
C GLU A 380 -11.46 -20.56 -25.17
N LYS A 381 -11.21 -19.65 -26.12
CA LYS A 381 -9.85 -19.20 -26.47
C LYS A 381 -9.20 -18.41 -25.32
N GLN A 382 -9.97 -17.51 -24.72
CA GLN A 382 -9.50 -16.67 -23.63
C GLN A 382 -9.15 -17.51 -22.39
N ILE A 383 -10.02 -18.45 -22.01
CA ILE A 383 -9.80 -19.38 -20.88
C ILE A 383 -8.53 -20.20 -21.12
N LYS A 384 -8.37 -20.77 -22.32
CA LYS A 384 -7.17 -21.56 -22.65
C LYS A 384 -5.88 -20.73 -22.52
N MET A 385 -5.89 -19.49 -23.00
CA MET A 385 -4.74 -18.59 -22.91
C MET A 385 -4.43 -18.21 -21.46
N ILE A 386 -5.46 -17.92 -20.64
CA ILE A 386 -5.31 -17.64 -19.21
C ILE A 386 -4.71 -18.83 -18.47
N CYS A 387 -5.27 -20.03 -18.64
CA CYS A 387 -4.75 -21.23 -17.97
C CYS A 387 -3.29 -21.51 -18.37
N GLY A 388 -2.96 -21.34 -19.65
CA GLY A 388 -1.58 -21.48 -20.15
C GLY A 388 -0.62 -20.45 -19.54
N ALA A 389 -1.04 -19.18 -19.41
CA ALA A 389 -0.21 -18.16 -18.78
C ALA A 389 -0.05 -18.37 -17.27
N VAL A 390 -1.11 -18.79 -16.58
CA VAL A 390 -1.07 -19.10 -15.14
C VAL A 390 -0.17 -20.30 -14.83
N GLN A 391 -0.07 -21.26 -15.75
CA GLN A 391 0.84 -22.40 -15.63
C GLN A 391 2.32 -21.99 -15.52
N GLU A 392 2.70 -20.86 -16.12
CA GLU A 392 4.09 -20.38 -16.13
C GLU A 392 4.47 -19.65 -14.82
N LEU A 393 3.51 -19.36 -13.95
CA LEU A 393 3.76 -18.68 -12.68
C LEU A 393 4.57 -19.56 -11.72
N LYS A 394 5.61 -18.97 -11.12
CA LYS A 394 6.44 -19.62 -10.12
C LYS A 394 6.02 -19.21 -8.73
N ILE A 395 5.59 -20.21 -7.95
CA ILE A 395 5.35 -20.09 -6.52
C ILE A 395 6.67 -20.40 -5.79
N GLY A 396 7.06 -19.58 -4.81
CA GLY A 396 8.29 -19.82 -4.07
C GLY A 396 8.70 -18.72 -3.11
N ASP A 397 9.96 -18.75 -2.69
CA ASP A 397 10.54 -17.73 -1.80
C ASP A 397 10.47 -16.34 -2.47
N PRO A 398 9.79 -15.35 -1.85
CA PRO A 398 9.65 -14.02 -2.42
C PRO A 398 10.98 -13.24 -2.54
N MET A 399 12.07 -13.72 -1.93
CA MET A 399 13.42 -13.16 -2.09
C MET A 399 14.03 -13.45 -3.46
N HIS A 400 13.54 -14.47 -4.18
CA HIS A 400 14.01 -14.79 -5.52
C HIS A 400 13.31 -13.93 -6.57
N LEU A 401 14.09 -13.31 -7.47
CA LEU A 401 13.56 -12.54 -8.60
C LEU A 401 12.66 -13.35 -9.54
N SER A 402 12.85 -14.67 -9.57
CA SER A 402 12.05 -15.59 -10.38
C SER A 402 10.70 -15.95 -9.77
N THR A 403 10.41 -15.50 -8.54
CA THR A 403 9.15 -15.82 -7.86
C THR A 403 8.07 -14.83 -8.26
N ASP A 404 6.97 -15.35 -8.80
CA ASP A 404 5.79 -14.56 -9.17
C ASP A 404 4.76 -14.52 -8.03
N ILE A 405 4.68 -15.60 -7.24
CA ILE A 405 3.67 -15.79 -6.18
C ILE A 405 4.36 -16.19 -4.87
N GLY A 406 4.27 -15.30 -3.88
CA GLY A 406 4.75 -15.54 -2.51
C GLY A 406 3.75 -16.32 -1.64
N PRO A 407 4.02 -16.44 -0.33
CA PRO A 407 3.14 -17.13 0.61
C PRO A 407 1.87 -16.33 0.94
N ILE A 408 0.90 -17.02 1.53
CA ILE A 408 -0.21 -16.46 2.29
C ILE A 408 0.31 -15.98 3.66
N ILE A 409 -0.27 -14.91 4.19
CA ILE A 409 0.26 -14.24 5.38
C ILE A 409 0.37 -15.14 6.63
N ASP A 410 -0.61 -16.01 6.87
CA ASP A 410 -0.67 -16.86 8.06
C ASP A 410 -1.46 -18.14 7.83
N LYS A 411 -1.33 -19.07 8.79
CA LYS A 411 -2.02 -20.36 8.76
C LYS A 411 -3.54 -20.21 8.72
N THR A 412 -4.10 -19.27 9.46
CA THR A 412 -5.55 -19.05 9.52
C THR A 412 -6.10 -18.65 8.15
N SER A 413 -5.41 -17.75 7.45
CA SER A 413 -5.79 -17.30 6.10
C SER A 413 -5.64 -18.43 5.09
N LEU A 414 -4.57 -19.24 5.19
CA LEU A 414 -4.37 -20.43 4.36
C LEU A 414 -5.51 -21.45 4.55
N ASP A 415 -5.91 -21.72 5.80
CA ASP A 415 -6.98 -22.67 6.10
C ASP A 415 -8.33 -22.23 5.53
N VAL A 416 -8.63 -20.93 5.54
CA VAL A 416 -9.84 -20.37 4.90
C VAL A 416 -9.84 -20.62 3.40
N LEU A 417 -8.70 -20.45 2.72
CA LEU A 417 -8.59 -20.71 1.28
C LEU A 417 -8.75 -22.20 0.96
N ILE A 418 -8.13 -23.07 1.75
CA ILE A 418 -8.28 -24.53 1.61
C ILE A 418 -9.74 -24.92 1.76
N GLN A 419 -10.42 -24.46 2.80
CA GLN A 419 -11.85 -24.72 3.01
C GLN A 419 -12.71 -24.21 1.86
N HIS A 420 -12.39 -23.04 1.30
CA HIS A 420 -13.09 -22.50 0.14
C HIS A 420 -12.93 -23.40 -1.09
N THR A 421 -11.72 -23.88 -1.39
CA THR A 421 -11.51 -24.81 -2.51
C THR A 421 -12.18 -26.16 -2.34
N GLN A 422 -12.26 -26.66 -1.10
CA GLN A 422 -13.02 -27.87 -0.78
C GLN A 422 -14.50 -27.66 -1.10
N LYS A 423 -15.08 -26.56 -0.63
CA LYS A 423 -16.45 -26.18 -0.95
C LYS A 423 -16.67 -26.08 -2.45
N MET A 424 -15.76 -25.44 -3.20
CA MET A 424 -15.89 -25.30 -4.65
C MET A 424 -15.69 -26.60 -5.42
N SER A 425 -15.04 -27.61 -4.84
CA SER A 425 -14.95 -28.95 -5.44
C SER A 425 -16.18 -29.82 -5.18
N GLU A 426 -16.97 -29.48 -4.16
CA GLU A 426 -18.22 -30.18 -3.81
C GLU A 426 -19.46 -29.54 -4.44
N ASP A 427 -19.31 -28.33 -5.00
CA ASP A 427 -20.38 -27.57 -5.63
C ASP A 427 -20.61 -28.05 -7.07
N GLU A 428 -21.82 -28.52 -7.37
CA GLU A 428 -22.20 -29.08 -8.69
C GLU A 428 -22.17 -28.02 -9.80
N ASP A 429 -22.31 -26.73 -9.44
CA ASP A 429 -22.27 -25.60 -10.37
C ASP A 429 -20.84 -25.07 -10.56
N SER A 430 -19.81 -25.73 -10.01
CA SER A 430 -18.42 -25.31 -10.08
C SER A 430 -17.54 -26.36 -10.75
N ASN A 431 -16.79 -25.95 -11.75
CA ASN A 431 -15.86 -26.81 -12.49
C ASN A 431 -14.43 -26.29 -12.34
N LEU A 432 -13.51 -27.12 -11.83
CA LEU A 432 -12.10 -26.76 -11.74
C LEU A 432 -11.46 -26.79 -13.13
N LEU A 433 -11.15 -25.61 -13.68
CA LEU A 433 -10.47 -25.49 -14.97
C LEU A 433 -8.96 -25.69 -14.85
N PHE A 434 -8.35 -25.12 -13.81
CA PHE A 434 -6.90 -25.19 -13.64
C PHE A 434 -6.47 -24.98 -12.20
N LYS A 435 -5.39 -25.67 -11.82
CA LYS A 435 -4.65 -25.48 -10.58
C LYS A 435 -3.16 -25.55 -10.89
N VAL A 436 -2.41 -24.52 -10.49
CA VAL A 436 -0.95 -24.53 -10.65
C VAL A 436 -0.36 -25.69 -9.82
N PRO A 437 0.46 -26.57 -10.43
CA PRO A 437 1.18 -27.59 -9.68
C PRO A 437 2.10 -26.94 -8.65
N MET A 438 1.99 -27.39 -7.40
CA MET A 438 2.86 -26.94 -6.31
C MET A 438 3.42 -28.17 -5.62
N ASP A 439 4.74 -28.25 -5.51
CA ASP A 439 5.38 -29.27 -4.70
C ASP A 439 5.28 -28.87 -3.23
N THR A 440 4.34 -29.50 -2.52
CA THR A 440 4.05 -29.22 -1.11
C THR A 440 5.19 -29.63 -0.17
N ASN A 441 6.12 -30.48 -0.63
CA ASN A 441 7.22 -30.96 0.19
C ASN A 441 8.47 -30.06 0.16
N SER A 442 8.55 -29.12 -0.79
CA SER A 442 9.72 -28.23 -0.95
C SER A 442 9.60 -26.90 -0.22
N HIS A 443 8.45 -26.60 0.42
CA HIS A 443 8.19 -25.29 1.00
C HIS A 443 7.81 -25.40 2.48
N ASN A 444 8.66 -24.90 3.38
CA ASN A 444 8.36 -24.80 4.82
C ASN A 444 7.66 -23.47 5.17
N GLY A 445 6.59 -23.13 4.44
CA GLY A 445 5.87 -21.86 4.51
C GLY A 445 4.38 -21.99 4.21
N TYR A 446 3.63 -20.89 4.31
CA TYR A 446 2.19 -20.85 4.09
C TYR A 446 1.83 -20.64 2.61
N PHE A 447 2.19 -21.58 1.73
CA PHE A 447 1.93 -21.43 0.29
C PHE A 447 0.56 -21.97 -0.14
N PHE A 448 -0.04 -21.29 -1.12
CA PHE A 448 -1.30 -21.67 -1.74
C PHE A 448 -1.21 -21.48 -3.26
N PRO A 449 -1.45 -22.52 -4.08
CA PRO A 449 -1.34 -22.38 -5.53
C PRO A 449 -2.53 -21.60 -6.11
N PRO A 450 -2.36 -20.90 -7.24
CA PRO A 450 -3.47 -20.36 -8.02
C PRO A 450 -4.47 -21.44 -8.45
N TYR A 451 -5.77 -21.15 -8.27
CA TYR A 451 -6.91 -21.94 -8.74
C TYR A 451 -7.77 -21.11 -9.69
N ILE A 452 -8.28 -21.76 -10.74
CA ILE A 452 -9.28 -21.19 -11.65
C ILE A 452 -10.47 -22.15 -11.69
N TYR A 453 -11.63 -21.66 -11.26
CA TYR A 453 -12.90 -22.36 -11.38
C TYR A 453 -13.78 -21.64 -12.41
N GLU A 454 -14.50 -22.42 -13.20
CA GLU A 454 -15.64 -21.98 -13.97
C GLU A 454 -16.90 -22.20 -13.14
N ILE A 455 -17.74 -21.19 -13.03
CA ILE A 455 -19.00 -21.25 -12.27
C ILE A 455 -20.14 -21.22 -13.29
N GLN A 456 -20.94 -22.30 -13.31
CA GLN A 456 -22.14 -22.41 -14.12
C GLN A 456 -23.29 -21.61 -13.52
N LYS A 457 -24.29 -21.34 -14.36
CA LYS A 457 -25.34 -20.36 -14.11
C LYS A 457 -26.58 -20.95 -13.48
#